data_AF-A0A556QGP7-F1
#
_entry.id   AF-A0A556QGP7-F1
#
_cell.length_a   1.000
_cell.length_b   1.000
_cell.length_c   1.000
_cell.angle_alpha   90.00
_cell.angle_beta   90.00
_cell.angle_gamma   90.00
#
_symmetry.space_group_name_H-M   'P 1'
#
loop_
_entity.id
_entity.type
_entity.pdbx_description
1 polymer ?
#
loop_
_entity_poly.entity_id
_entity_poly.type
_entity_poly.pdbx_seq_one_letter_code
_entity_poly.pdbx_strand_id
1 'polypeptide(L)'
;MYYLLLMTDSRPPKKCAENATYRTAPRITLGTIRALSPHRFRHPPVKSPARLQTTLARLIPPTDRPHAVPLLVITERYNAFRARHARRYKDRRLIRQDFTVISDDCWGGKIYSAFGLKCHSPFIGMGFRAKEYLDFVCHFHDEGALDVLGTSTREDNGFHQIETRHAQLQGMHYDSQEEFLHAYERRRKTILWDRVFIKIDFGKKNYTAEDIARWNALKFPNSIALYPDLPRFREVPIHNGVALPGWDLDGANQFHVSCRSFDLFEWLNHGTIRWSFSYWFRQVIFMEKVPVKRFLLMLGVGRIRYPWH
;
A
#
# COMPACT_ATOMS: atom_id res chain seq x y z
N MET A 1 46.81 24.74 22.37
CA MET A 1 45.48 25.38 22.40
C MET A 1 44.43 24.28 22.23
N TYR A 2 43.81 23.89 23.34
CA TYR A 2 42.72 22.92 23.40
C TYR A 2 41.44 23.58 22.89
N TYR A 3 40.66 22.91 22.03
CA TYR A 3 39.22 23.15 21.93
C TYR A 3 38.47 21.85 22.17
N LEU A 4 37.57 21.95 23.15
CA LEU A 4 36.85 20.94 23.88
C LEU A 4 35.83 20.20 23.00
N LEU A 5 35.83 18.86 23.08
CA LEU A 5 34.66 18.03 22.75
C LEU A 5 33.53 18.35 23.72
N LEU A 6 32.37 18.78 23.20
CA LEU A 6 31.09 18.59 23.87
C LEU A 6 30.38 17.43 23.18
N MET A 7 30.68 16.23 23.67
CA MET A 7 29.86 15.03 23.42
C MET A 7 28.58 15.20 24.24
N THR A 8 27.48 15.58 23.59
CA THR A 8 26.16 15.39 24.17
C THR A 8 25.78 13.92 23.99
N ASP A 9 25.77 13.21 25.12
CA ASP A 9 25.37 11.82 25.28
C ASP A 9 23.89 11.63 24.91
N SER A 10 23.61 11.41 23.63
CA SER A 10 22.27 11.02 23.13
C SER A 10 22.13 9.49 23.17
N ARG A 11 22.00 8.93 24.38
CA ARG A 11 21.58 7.53 24.52
C ARG A 11 20.16 7.40 23.95
N PRO A 12 19.90 6.48 23.01
CA PRO A 12 18.54 6.19 22.59
C PRO A 12 17.74 5.68 23.81
N PRO A 13 16.45 6.04 23.93
CA PRO A 13 15.64 5.57 25.04
C PRO A 13 15.54 4.04 25.00
N LYS A 14 16.08 3.38 26.04
CA LYS A 14 16.21 1.92 26.16
C LYS A 14 14.88 1.15 26.08
N LYS A 15 13.73 1.80 26.21
CA LYS A 15 12.41 1.14 26.33
C LYS A 15 11.78 0.64 25.02
N CYS A 16 12.10 1.21 23.85
CA CYS A 16 11.45 0.76 22.59
C CYS A 16 11.95 -0.62 22.11
N ALA A 17 13.19 -1.00 22.42
CA ALA A 17 13.76 -2.28 21.99
C ALA A 17 13.23 -3.47 22.83
N GLU A 18 12.82 -3.22 24.08
CA GLU A 18 12.37 -4.26 25.01
C GLU A 18 10.90 -4.67 24.79
N ASN A 19 10.05 -3.77 24.26
CA ASN A 19 8.62 -4.04 24.04
C ASN A 19 8.28 -4.71 22.70
N ALA A 20 9.26 -4.91 21.80
CA ALA A 20 9.06 -5.57 20.50
C ALA A 20 9.03 -7.12 20.62
N THR A 21 8.27 -7.68 21.56
CA THR A 21 8.06 -9.13 21.66
C THR A 21 6.95 -9.57 20.70
N TYR A 22 7.28 -9.63 19.41
CA TYR A 22 6.44 -10.27 18.41
C TYR A 22 6.36 -11.78 18.71
N ARG A 23 5.18 -12.27 19.11
CA ARG A 23 4.92 -13.72 19.24
C ARG A 23 5.10 -14.38 17.88
N THR A 24 6.25 -15.02 17.66
CA THR A 24 6.52 -15.86 16.49
C THR A 24 5.63 -17.10 16.52
N ALA A 25 4.85 -17.32 15.45
CA ALA A 25 4.10 -18.56 15.27
C ALA A 25 5.04 -19.78 15.11
N PRO A 26 4.65 -20.98 15.57
CA PRO A 26 5.50 -22.17 15.47
C PRO A 26 5.68 -22.63 14.01
N ARG A 27 6.92 -22.98 13.66
CA ARG A 27 7.28 -23.60 12.37
C ARG A 27 6.60 -24.96 12.25
N ILE A 28 5.72 -25.11 11.26
CA ILE A 28 5.24 -26.42 10.80
C ILE A 28 6.29 -27.00 9.85
N THR A 29 6.97 -28.05 10.28
CA THR A 29 7.83 -28.90 9.44
C THR A 29 6.97 -29.71 8.47
N LEU A 30 7.10 -29.45 7.16
CA LEU A 30 6.53 -30.31 6.13
C LEU A 30 7.42 -31.55 5.93
N GLY A 31 6.84 -32.71 6.21
CA GLY A 31 7.43 -34.02 5.98
C GLY A 31 7.64 -34.31 4.48
N THR A 32 8.67 -35.09 4.23
CA THR A 32 9.18 -35.52 2.93
C THR A 32 8.13 -36.32 2.15
N ILE A 33 7.72 -35.84 0.97
CA ILE A 33 6.91 -36.62 0.03
C ILE A 33 7.82 -37.19 -1.07
N ARG A 34 7.81 -38.51 -1.19
CA ARG A 34 8.49 -39.33 -2.21
C ARG A 34 8.11 -38.89 -3.62
N ALA A 35 9.12 -38.81 -4.49
CA ALA A 35 8.97 -38.61 -5.93
C ALA A 35 8.30 -39.81 -6.61
N LEU A 36 7.30 -39.55 -7.45
CA LEU A 36 6.75 -40.50 -8.42
C LEU A 36 7.15 -40.05 -9.83
N SER A 37 7.62 -41.02 -10.63
CA SER A 37 8.08 -40.88 -12.03
C SER A 37 7.02 -40.36 -13.01
N PRO A 38 7.44 -39.83 -14.18
CA PRO A 38 6.57 -39.01 -15.02
C PRO A 38 5.67 -39.87 -15.92
N HIS A 39 4.37 -39.87 -15.64
CA HIS A 39 3.37 -40.28 -16.63
C HIS A 39 3.13 -39.13 -17.63
N ARG A 40 3.30 -39.45 -18.92
CA ARG A 40 3.00 -38.57 -20.08
C ARG A 40 1.56 -38.03 -19.99
N PHE A 41 1.41 -36.77 -19.60
CA PHE A 41 0.20 -36.00 -19.87
C PHE A 41 0.27 -35.44 -21.30
N ARG A 42 -0.60 -35.94 -22.18
CA ARG A 42 -0.86 -35.30 -23.48
C ARG A 42 -1.48 -33.93 -23.21
N HIS A 43 -0.88 -32.88 -23.76
CA HIS A 43 -1.47 -31.54 -23.76
C HIS A 43 -2.83 -31.58 -24.48
N PRO A 44 -3.90 -30.99 -23.92
CA PRO A 44 -5.09 -30.70 -24.71
C PRO A 44 -4.73 -29.63 -25.76
N PRO A 45 -5.33 -29.66 -26.96
CA PRO A 45 -4.99 -28.74 -28.02
C PRO A 45 -5.26 -27.30 -27.57
N VAL A 46 -4.30 -26.42 -27.86
CA VAL A 46 -4.42 -24.97 -27.70
C VAL A 46 -5.68 -24.55 -28.46
N LYS A 47 -6.70 -24.09 -27.74
CA LYS A 47 -7.91 -23.53 -28.36
C LYS A 47 -7.49 -22.32 -29.20
N SER A 48 -7.81 -22.37 -30.49
CA SER A 48 -7.40 -21.36 -31.45
C SER A 48 -7.88 -19.95 -31.07
N PRO A 49 -7.19 -18.88 -31.52
CA PRO A 49 -7.52 -17.48 -31.21
C PRO A 49 -8.95 -17.07 -31.58
N ALA A 50 -9.60 -17.82 -32.48
CA ALA A 50 -10.95 -17.56 -32.96
C ALA A 50 -12.04 -17.68 -31.88
N ARG A 51 -11.81 -18.46 -30.80
CA ARG A 51 -12.80 -18.60 -29.70
C ARG A 51 -12.82 -17.43 -28.71
N LEU A 52 -11.71 -16.68 -28.59
CA LEU A 52 -11.65 -15.47 -27.77
C LEU A 52 -12.36 -14.30 -28.46
N GLN A 53 -12.24 -14.20 -29.79
CA GLN A 53 -12.93 -13.18 -30.59
C GLN A 53 -14.45 -13.33 -30.53
N THR A 54 -14.96 -14.56 -30.56
CA THR A 54 -16.41 -14.83 -30.53
C THR A 54 -17.08 -14.56 -29.18
N THR A 55 -16.35 -14.62 -28.07
CA THR A 55 -16.91 -14.29 -26.74
C THR A 55 -16.95 -12.77 -26.51
N LEU A 56 -15.99 -12.02 -27.08
CA LEU A 56 -15.94 -10.55 -27.04
C LEU A 56 -16.94 -9.90 -28.00
N ALA A 57 -17.19 -10.52 -29.17
CA ALA A 57 -18.19 -10.04 -30.12
C ALA A 57 -19.62 -10.04 -29.56
N ARG A 58 -19.93 -10.89 -28.57
CA ARG A 58 -21.25 -10.90 -27.89
C ARG A 58 -21.49 -9.73 -26.93
N LEU A 59 -20.46 -8.92 -26.63
CA LEU A 59 -20.60 -7.72 -25.77
C LEU A 59 -20.97 -6.46 -26.55
N ILE A 60 -21.14 -6.57 -27.87
CA ILE A 60 -21.44 -5.47 -28.78
C ILE A 60 -22.65 -5.89 -29.61
N PRO A 61 -23.87 -5.37 -29.35
CA PRO A 61 -25.00 -5.66 -30.22
C PRO A 61 -24.72 -5.11 -31.63
N PRO A 62 -25.20 -5.79 -32.68
CA PRO A 62 -25.12 -5.24 -34.02
C PRO A 62 -26.17 -4.14 -34.12
N THR A 63 -25.75 -2.89 -33.99
CA THR A 63 -26.59 -1.74 -34.33
C THR A 63 -25.94 -0.97 -35.46
N ASP A 64 -26.72 -0.79 -36.52
CA ASP A 64 -26.39 0.04 -37.66
C ASP A 64 -25.97 1.45 -37.21
N ARG A 65 -24.84 1.90 -37.77
CA ARG A 65 -24.14 3.19 -37.62
C ARG A 65 -23.19 3.30 -36.41
N PRO A 66 -21.90 3.65 -36.63
CA PRO A 66 -20.93 3.81 -35.56
C PRO A 66 -21.14 5.18 -34.90
N HIS A 67 -22.09 5.28 -33.98
CA HIS A 67 -22.09 6.40 -33.04
C HIS A 67 -20.86 6.23 -32.13
N ALA A 68 -19.94 7.21 -32.18
CA ALA A 68 -18.74 7.20 -31.36
C ALA A 68 -19.14 7.07 -29.88
N VAL A 69 -18.74 5.96 -29.24
CA VAL A 69 -18.97 5.77 -27.80
C VAL A 69 -18.22 6.87 -27.05
N PRO A 70 -18.89 7.65 -26.16
CA PRO A 70 -18.22 8.73 -25.44
C PRO A 70 -17.02 8.22 -24.63
N LEU A 71 -15.94 9.01 -24.60
CA LEU A 71 -14.71 8.66 -23.85
C LEU A 71 -14.99 8.35 -22.37
N LEU A 72 -15.99 9.00 -21.78
CA LEU A 72 -16.44 8.74 -20.42
C LEU A 72 -16.90 7.29 -20.24
N VAL A 73 -17.77 6.80 -21.12
CA VAL A 73 -18.29 5.42 -21.09
C VAL A 73 -17.17 4.40 -21.29
N ILE A 74 -16.23 4.68 -22.18
CA ILE A 74 -15.05 3.82 -22.37
C ILE A 74 -14.20 3.77 -21.08
N THR A 75 -14.02 4.93 -20.44
CA THR A 75 -13.27 5.07 -19.19
C THR A 75 -13.92 4.31 -18.04
N GLU A 76 -15.25 4.42 -17.89
CA GLU A 76 -16.02 3.68 -16.88
C GLU A 76 -15.92 2.17 -17.09
N ARG A 77 -16.12 1.70 -18.33
CA ARG A 77 -15.99 0.27 -18.67
C ARG A 77 -14.58 -0.25 -18.40
N TYR A 78 -13.56 0.53 -18.71
CA TYR A 78 -12.16 0.20 -18.44
C TYR A 78 -11.87 0.14 -16.93
N ASN A 79 -12.33 1.14 -16.16
CA ASN A 79 -12.19 1.15 -14.70
C ASN A 79 -12.91 -0.02 -14.05
N ALA A 80 -14.11 -0.37 -14.49
CA ALA A 80 -14.85 -1.54 -14.03
C ALA A 80 -14.11 -2.85 -14.35
N PHE A 81 -13.54 -2.96 -15.56
CA PHE A 81 -12.70 -4.10 -15.93
C PHE A 81 -11.47 -4.22 -15.01
N ARG A 82 -10.76 -3.12 -14.77
CA ARG A 82 -9.60 -3.08 -13.87
C ARG A 82 -9.96 -3.47 -12.44
N ALA A 83 -11.04 -2.92 -11.91
CA ALA A 83 -11.52 -3.26 -10.56
C ALA A 83 -11.86 -4.75 -10.44
N ARG A 84 -12.55 -5.32 -11.44
CA ARG A 84 -12.84 -6.77 -11.48
C ARG A 84 -11.56 -7.61 -11.57
N HIS A 85 -10.58 -7.17 -12.36
CA HIS A 85 -9.30 -7.86 -12.49
C HIS A 85 -8.45 -7.77 -11.23
N ALA A 86 -8.45 -6.62 -10.54
CA ALA A 86 -7.79 -6.42 -9.25
C ALA A 86 -8.34 -7.40 -8.20
N ARG A 87 -9.67 -7.46 -8.05
CA ARG A 87 -10.35 -8.35 -7.11
C ARG A 87 -9.99 -9.82 -7.34
N ARG A 88 -10.13 -10.30 -8.59
CA ARG A 88 -9.79 -11.69 -8.94
C ARG A 88 -8.33 -12.04 -8.70
N TYR A 89 -7.43 -11.10 -8.94
CA TYR A 89 -6.01 -11.36 -8.72
C TYR A 89 -5.64 -11.41 -7.25
N LYS A 90 -6.20 -10.49 -6.46
CA LYS A 90 -6.11 -10.54 -5.01
C LYS A 90 -6.62 -11.90 -4.49
N ASP A 91 -7.78 -12.37 -4.93
CA ASP A 91 -8.35 -13.66 -4.50
C ASP A 91 -7.46 -14.87 -4.83
N ARG A 92 -6.62 -14.77 -5.87
CA ARG A 92 -5.66 -15.83 -6.26
C ARG A 92 -4.32 -15.73 -5.55
N ARG A 93 -3.98 -14.56 -5.02
CA ARG A 93 -2.61 -14.24 -4.56
C ARG A 93 -2.52 -14.10 -3.04
N LEU A 94 -3.54 -13.57 -2.39
CA LEU A 94 -3.55 -13.46 -0.93
C LEU A 94 -3.95 -14.79 -0.30
N ILE A 95 -3.14 -15.25 0.65
CA ILE A 95 -3.43 -16.42 1.49
C ILE A 95 -4.53 -16.07 2.49
N ARG A 96 -4.45 -14.88 3.09
CA ARG A 96 -5.45 -14.31 4.00
C ARG A 96 -5.74 -12.87 3.60
N GLN A 97 -7.01 -12.47 3.59
CA GLN A 97 -7.43 -11.15 3.11
C GLN A 97 -7.65 -10.11 4.21
N ASP A 98 -7.80 -10.55 5.46
CA ASP A 98 -8.05 -9.64 6.59
C ASP A 98 -6.74 -9.30 7.30
N PHE A 99 -6.39 -8.02 7.36
CA PHE A 99 -5.19 -7.51 8.02
C PHE A 99 -5.34 -6.01 8.33
N THR A 100 -4.59 -5.52 9.30
CA THR A 100 -4.54 -4.09 9.66
C THR A 100 -3.27 -3.46 9.09
N VAL A 101 -3.40 -2.37 8.33
CA VAL A 101 -2.26 -1.54 7.89
C VAL A 101 -2.19 -0.29 8.75
N ILE A 102 -1.02 0.01 9.30
CA ILE A 102 -0.70 1.26 9.97
C ILE A 102 0.23 2.02 9.03
N SER A 103 -0.27 3.07 8.42
CA SER A 103 0.44 3.86 7.42
C SER A 103 0.50 5.31 7.89
N ASP A 104 1.62 5.96 7.64
CA ASP A 104 1.83 7.38 7.96
C ASP A 104 1.12 8.35 6.97
N ASP A 105 0.38 7.80 6.01
CA ASP A 105 -0.45 8.52 5.02
C ASP A 105 -1.52 7.63 4.35
N CYS A 106 -2.20 8.20 3.35
CA CYS A 106 -3.23 7.59 2.52
C CYS A 106 -2.80 6.35 1.71
N TRP A 107 -1.52 5.98 1.68
CA TRP A 107 -1.05 4.75 1.03
C TRP A 107 -1.77 3.51 1.58
N GLY A 108 -1.94 3.43 2.90
CA GLY A 108 -2.62 2.30 3.56
C GLY A 108 -4.07 2.12 3.09
N GLY A 109 -4.82 3.22 2.95
CA GLY A 109 -6.19 3.19 2.42
C GLY A 109 -6.27 2.78 0.95
N LYS A 110 -5.22 3.05 0.16
CA LYS A 110 -5.17 2.61 -1.24
C LYS A 110 -5.02 1.11 -1.40
N ILE A 111 -4.34 0.40 -0.50
CA ILE A 111 -4.32 -1.06 -0.53
C ILE A 111 -5.76 -1.61 -0.49
N TYR A 112 -6.55 -1.16 0.49
CA TYR A 112 -7.89 -1.70 0.68
C TYR A 112 -8.80 -1.40 -0.52
N SER A 113 -8.81 -0.14 -0.98
CA SER A 113 -9.66 0.29 -2.09
C SER A 113 -9.24 -0.30 -3.45
N ALA A 114 -7.94 -0.44 -3.72
CA ALA A 114 -7.45 -0.99 -4.98
C ALA A 114 -7.88 -2.44 -5.22
N PHE A 115 -7.99 -3.24 -4.14
CA PHE A 115 -8.33 -4.67 -4.24
C PHE A 115 -9.72 -5.02 -3.72
N GLY A 116 -10.50 -4.03 -3.29
CA GLY A 116 -11.84 -4.23 -2.71
C GLY A 116 -11.81 -5.10 -1.46
N LEU A 117 -10.84 -4.84 -0.57
CA LEU A 117 -10.68 -5.50 0.72
C LEU A 117 -11.52 -4.83 1.80
N LYS A 118 -11.91 -5.59 2.82
CA LYS A 118 -12.51 -5.04 4.03
C LYS A 118 -11.44 -4.28 4.82
N CYS A 119 -11.76 -3.06 5.25
CA CYS A 119 -10.83 -2.22 6.00
C CYS A 119 -10.84 -2.57 7.50
N HIS A 120 -9.67 -2.95 8.02
CA HIS A 120 -9.42 -3.26 9.43
C HIS A 120 -8.43 -2.27 10.08
N SER A 121 -8.23 -1.11 9.46
CA SER A 121 -7.36 -0.05 9.97
C SER A 121 -8.18 1.16 10.41
N PRO A 122 -7.90 1.75 11.59
CA PRO A 122 -8.43 3.06 11.91
C PRO A 122 -7.78 4.16 11.09
N PHE A 123 -6.53 3.98 10.63
CA PHE A 123 -5.66 4.99 9.99
C PHE A 123 -5.97 5.27 8.52
N ILE A 124 -7.26 5.33 8.17
CA ILE A 124 -7.71 5.66 6.81
C ILE A 124 -8.08 7.13 6.71
N GLY A 125 -7.66 7.79 5.63
CA GLY A 125 -8.05 9.17 5.36
C GLY A 125 -7.42 10.19 6.31
N MET A 126 -6.35 9.80 7.00
CA MET A 126 -5.64 10.62 7.97
C MET A 126 -4.14 10.49 7.82
N GLY A 127 -3.42 11.42 8.41
CA GLY A 127 -1.97 11.40 8.59
C GLY A 127 -1.60 11.55 10.06
N PHE A 128 -0.31 11.65 10.31
CA PHE A 128 0.25 11.91 11.64
C PHE A 128 0.94 13.27 11.59
N ARG A 129 0.90 13.99 12.71
CA ARG A 129 1.78 15.14 12.88
C ARG A 129 3.25 14.69 12.77
N ALA A 130 4.08 15.57 12.21
CA ALA A 130 5.45 15.23 11.83
C ALA A 130 6.25 14.58 12.96
N LYS A 131 6.98 13.50 12.64
CA LYS A 131 7.81 12.66 13.53
C LYS A 131 7.06 11.79 14.54
N GLU A 132 5.84 12.14 14.93
CA GLU A 132 5.08 11.40 15.95
C GLU A 132 4.65 10.01 15.50
N TYR A 133 4.65 9.74 14.19
CA TYR A 133 4.38 8.40 13.67
C TYR A 133 5.33 7.35 14.27
N LEU A 134 6.62 7.65 14.38
CA LEU A 134 7.59 6.71 14.97
C LEU A 134 7.31 6.48 16.45
N ASP A 135 6.99 7.54 17.19
CA ASP A 135 6.58 7.44 18.60
C ASP A 135 5.34 6.58 18.77
N PHE A 136 4.35 6.79 17.90
CA PHE A 136 3.12 6.01 17.90
C PHE A 136 3.36 4.53 17.62
N VAL A 137 4.05 4.17 16.53
CA VAL A 137 4.23 2.75 16.18
C VAL A 137 5.11 1.99 17.18
N CYS A 138 6.02 2.69 17.86
CA CYS A 138 6.82 2.10 18.94
C CYS A 138 5.96 1.66 20.13
N HIS A 139 4.88 2.39 20.41
CA HIS A 139 4.01 2.19 21.57
C HIS A 139 2.61 1.73 21.15
N PHE A 140 2.45 1.24 19.92
CA PHE A 140 1.14 0.88 19.37
C PHE A 140 0.42 -0.23 20.16
N HIS A 141 1.19 -1.07 20.85
CA HIS A 141 0.67 -2.14 21.70
C HIS A 141 0.48 -1.74 23.17
N ASP A 142 0.81 -0.50 23.54
CA ASP A 142 0.60 -0.02 24.91
C ASP A 142 -0.89 0.12 25.20
N GLU A 143 -1.25 -0.11 26.47
CA GLU A 143 -2.61 0.13 26.93
C GLU A 143 -2.99 1.61 26.77
N GLY A 144 -4.15 1.84 26.14
CA GLY A 144 -4.64 3.18 25.84
C GLY A 144 -3.89 3.92 24.72
N ALA A 145 -3.01 3.25 23.95
CA ALA A 145 -2.31 3.88 22.82
C ALA A 145 -3.25 4.49 21.76
N LEU A 146 -4.46 3.93 21.64
CA LEU A 146 -5.50 4.35 20.68
C LEU A 146 -6.58 5.23 21.32
N ASP A 147 -6.46 5.58 22.59
CA ASP A 147 -7.45 6.38 23.29
C ASP A 147 -7.43 7.82 22.83
N VAL A 148 -8.64 8.36 22.67
CA VAL A 148 -8.86 9.75 22.29
C VAL A 148 -8.72 10.58 23.57
N LEU A 149 -7.64 11.34 23.65
CA LEU A 149 -7.35 12.24 24.77
C LEU A 149 -7.84 13.67 24.52
N GLY A 150 -8.08 14.01 23.25
CA GLY A 150 -8.55 15.33 22.85
C GLY A 150 -8.88 15.39 21.36
N THR A 151 -9.56 16.47 20.97
CA THR A 151 -9.92 16.76 19.58
C THR A 151 -9.88 18.26 19.32
N SER A 152 -9.45 18.67 18.13
CA SER A 152 -9.51 20.07 17.67
C SER A 152 -9.88 20.15 16.19
N THR A 153 -10.38 21.31 15.74
CA THR A 153 -10.92 21.50 14.39
C THR A 153 -9.84 22.01 13.41
N ARG A 154 -10.23 22.15 12.13
CA ARG A 154 -9.34 22.63 11.05
C ARG A 154 -8.84 24.06 11.25
N GLU A 155 -9.40 24.82 12.17
CA GLU A 155 -9.08 26.25 12.36
C GLU A 155 -7.62 26.47 12.78
N ASP A 156 -7.00 25.48 13.45
CA ASP A 156 -5.62 25.60 13.96
C ASP A 156 -4.54 25.30 12.90
N ASN A 157 -4.80 24.39 11.95
CA ASN A 157 -3.78 23.91 11.00
C ASN A 157 -4.30 23.36 9.67
N GLY A 158 -5.59 23.54 9.36
CA GLY A 158 -6.23 23.04 8.15
C GLY A 158 -6.71 21.59 8.21
N PHE A 159 -6.59 20.89 9.36
CA PHE A 159 -7.00 19.48 9.53
C PHE A 159 -7.82 19.25 10.81
N HIS A 160 -8.76 18.30 10.74
CA HIS A 160 -9.46 17.75 11.89
C HIS A 160 -8.47 16.91 12.72
N GLN A 161 -8.47 17.02 14.04
CA GLN A 161 -7.42 16.43 14.88
C GLN A 161 -7.97 15.50 15.96
N ILE A 162 -7.27 14.40 16.20
CA ILE A 162 -7.48 13.50 17.34
C ILE A 162 -6.14 13.36 18.04
N GLU A 163 -6.11 13.70 19.33
CA GLU A 163 -4.94 13.49 20.18
C GLU A 163 -4.99 12.10 20.79
N THR A 164 -3.89 11.36 20.66
CA THR A 164 -3.65 10.11 21.36
C THR A 164 -2.50 10.28 22.32
N ARG A 165 -2.23 9.26 23.14
CA ARG A 165 -1.09 9.29 24.08
C ARG A 165 0.27 9.52 23.40
N HIS A 166 0.42 9.09 22.14
CA HIS A 166 1.72 9.05 21.47
C HIS A 166 1.78 9.85 20.17
N ALA A 167 0.65 10.36 19.67
CA ALA A 167 0.60 11.17 18.45
C ALA A 167 -0.69 11.96 18.30
N GLN A 168 -0.57 13.07 17.57
CA GLN A 168 -1.69 13.77 16.97
C GLN A 168 -2.01 13.18 15.58
N LEU A 169 -3.23 12.69 15.41
CA LEU A 169 -3.77 12.22 14.13
C LEU A 169 -4.46 13.36 13.41
N GLN A 170 -4.22 13.49 12.10
CA GLN A 170 -4.73 14.59 11.26
C GLN A 170 -5.68 14.05 10.18
N GLY A 171 -6.99 14.26 10.35
CA GLY A 171 -8.04 13.89 9.42
C GLY A 171 -8.05 14.77 8.17
N MET A 172 -7.67 14.19 7.03
CA MET A 172 -7.50 14.90 5.75
C MET A 172 -8.69 14.75 4.79
N HIS A 173 -9.50 13.70 4.98
CA HIS A 173 -10.58 13.31 4.07
C HIS A 173 -11.94 13.20 4.79
N TYR A 174 -12.17 14.08 5.75
CA TYR A 174 -13.39 14.15 6.53
C TYR A 174 -13.98 15.55 6.41
N ASP A 175 -15.31 15.61 6.31
CA ASP A 175 -16.04 16.86 6.16
C ASP A 175 -16.19 17.59 7.51
N SER A 176 -16.14 16.84 8.62
CA SER A 176 -16.21 17.39 9.97
C SER A 176 -15.35 16.65 10.99
N GLN A 177 -15.14 17.29 12.15
CA GLN A 177 -14.42 16.70 13.28
C GLN A 177 -15.17 15.48 13.85
N GLU A 178 -16.49 15.58 13.91
CA GLU A 178 -17.39 14.54 14.38
C GLU A 178 -17.33 13.32 13.46
N GLU A 179 -17.32 13.53 12.14
CA GLU A 179 -17.18 12.44 11.16
C GLU A 179 -15.84 11.72 11.35
N PHE A 180 -14.74 12.48 11.49
CA PHE A 180 -13.42 11.92 11.71
C PHE A 180 -13.36 11.09 13.01
N LEU A 181 -13.82 11.66 14.12
CA LEU A 181 -13.86 11.00 15.42
C LEU A 181 -14.70 9.72 15.37
N HIS A 182 -15.92 9.80 14.84
CA HIS A 182 -16.82 8.65 14.73
C HIS A 182 -16.23 7.54 13.84
N ALA A 183 -15.59 7.91 12.73
CA ALA A 183 -14.91 6.95 11.86
C ALA A 183 -13.71 6.28 12.56
N TYR A 184 -12.90 7.04 13.29
CA TYR A 184 -11.76 6.53 14.06
C TYR A 184 -12.22 5.58 15.17
N GLU A 185 -13.16 6.01 16.01
CA GLU A 185 -13.72 5.22 17.12
C GLU A 185 -14.34 3.91 16.67
N ARG A 186 -15.07 3.93 15.56
CA ARG A 186 -15.65 2.72 14.97
C ARG A 186 -14.59 1.76 14.44
N ARG A 187 -13.54 2.27 13.80
CA ARG A 187 -12.52 1.44 13.12
C ARG A 187 -11.42 0.95 14.07
N ARG A 188 -11.11 1.65 15.17
CA ARG A 188 -10.13 1.17 16.16
C ARG A 188 -10.56 -0.16 16.80
N LYS A 189 -11.88 -0.40 16.86
CA LYS A 189 -12.49 -1.66 17.32
C LYS A 189 -12.32 -2.84 16.36
N THR A 190 -11.93 -2.61 15.10
CA THR A 190 -11.81 -3.67 14.08
C THR A 190 -10.36 -4.07 13.78
N ILE A 191 -9.40 -3.56 14.56
CA ILE A 191 -7.97 -3.89 14.44
C ILE A 191 -7.76 -5.39 14.61
N LEU A 192 -6.96 -5.96 13.72
CA LEU A 192 -6.48 -7.34 13.76
C LEU A 192 -5.07 -7.33 14.31
N TRP A 193 -4.98 -7.37 15.64
CA TRP A 193 -3.71 -7.25 16.39
C TRP A 193 -2.69 -8.33 16.05
N ASP A 194 -3.14 -9.52 15.64
CA ASP A 194 -2.29 -10.64 15.22
C ASP A 194 -1.71 -10.46 13.81
N ARG A 195 -2.22 -9.49 13.03
CA ARG A 195 -1.86 -9.31 11.62
C ARG A 195 -1.81 -7.84 11.23
N VAL A 196 -0.87 -7.15 11.86
CA VAL A 196 -0.54 -5.75 11.61
C VAL A 196 0.62 -5.64 10.61
N PHE A 197 0.48 -4.72 9.66
CA PHE A 197 1.52 -4.30 8.72
C PHE A 197 1.81 -2.82 8.89
N ILE A 198 3.09 -2.46 9.04
CA ILE A 198 3.53 -1.09 9.33
C ILE A 198 4.18 -0.51 8.07
N LYS A 199 3.77 0.68 7.65
CA LYS A 199 4.38 1.41 6.52
C LYS A 199 4.76 2.82 6.95
N ILE A 200 6.02 3.17 6.68
CA ILE A 200 6.55 4.54 6.84
C ILE A 200 7.05 5.06 5.49
N ASP A 201 6.97 6.37 5.27
CA ASP A 201 7.58 7.06 4.13
C ASP A 201 8.64 8.08 4.57
N PHE A 202 9.91 7.73 4.41
CA PHE A 202 11.04 8.60 4.71
C PHE A 202 11.23 9.74 3.70
N GLY A 203 10.50 9.74 2.58
CA GLY A 203 10.50 10.86 1.64
C GLY A 203 9.82 12.12 2.16
N LYS A 204 8.96 11.98 3.17
CA LYS A 204 8.30 13.13 3.81
C LYS A 204 9.30 14.05 4.49
N LYS A 205 8.89 15.32 4.60
CA LYS A 205 9.68 16.35 5.29
C LYS A 205 9.87 15.95 6.76
N ASN A 206 10.98 16.43 7.31
CA ASN A 206 11.36 16.35 8.72
C ASN A 206 11.92 15.02 9.23
N TYR A 207 11.91 13.92 8.47
CA TYR A 207 12.67 12.73 8.89
C TYR A 207 14.18 12.95 8.77
N THR A 208 14.93 12.57 9.80
CA THR A 208 16.40 12.72 9.87
C THR A 208 17.12 11.37 9.83
N ALA A 209 18.45 11.39 9.84
CA ALA A 209 19.25 10.16 9.91
C ALA A 209 19.02 9.40 11.23
N GLU A 210 18.76 10.13 12.32
CA GLU A 210 18.41 9.55 13.63
C GLU A 210 17.08 8.80 13.58
N ASP A 211 16.10 9.30 12.83
CA ASP A 211 14.81 8.62 12.64
C ASP A 211 14.98 7.29 11.88
N ILE A 212 15.85 7.27 10.85
CA ILE A 212 16.21 6.03 10.14
C ILE A 212 16.93 5.05 11.07
N ALA A 213 17.88 5.54 11.88
CA ALA A 213 18.58 4.71 12.85
C ALA A 213 17.62 4.12 13.89
N ARG A 214 16.66 4.91 14.36
CA ARG A 214 15.58 4.47 15.26
C ARG A 214 14.72 3.39 14.61
N TRP A 215 14.28 3.60 13.38
CA TRP A 215 13.51 2.60 12.62
C TRP A 215 14.27 1.28 12.46
N ASN A 216 15.56 1.35 12.13
CA ASN A 216 16.42 0.19 12.00
C ASN A 216 16.58 -0.59 13.31
N ALA A 217 16.58 0.12 14.45
CA ALA A 217 16.66 -0.51 15.77
C ALA A 217 15.38 -1.26 16.15
N LEU A 218 14.21 -0.80 15.69
CA LEU A 218 12.91 -1.42 15.98
C LEU A 218 12.72 -2.79 15.31
N LYS A 219 13.34 -3.01 14.16
CA LYS A 219 13.31 -4.29 13.42
C LYS A 219 11.92 -4.90 13.26
N PHE A 220 10.91 -4.07 13.02
CA PHE A 220 9.54 -4.54 12.84
C PHE A 220 9.45 -5.61 11.75
N PRO A 221 8.89 -6.81 12.03
CA PRO A 221 8.94 -7.92 11.07
C PRO A 221 8.04 -7.68 9.85
N ASN A 222 6.80 -7.23 10.07
CA ASN A 222 5.82 -6.96 9.02
C ASN A 222 5.80 -5.49 8.65
N SER A 223 6.97 -4.94 8.32
CA SER A 223 7.10 -3.53 8.01
C SER A 223 7.62 -3.26 6.61
N ILE A 224 7.45 -2.02 6.16
CA ILE A 224 8.07 -1.49 4.95
C ILE A 224 8.39 -0.02 5.15
N ALA A 225 9.57 0.38 4.71
CA ALA A 225 10.00 1.77 4.66
C ALA A 225 10.17 2.20 3.21
N LEU A 226 9.31 3.10 2.74
CA LEU A 226 9.37 3.66 1.40
C LEU A 226 10.23 4.92 1.42
N TYR A 227 11.04 5.13 0.38
CA TYR A 227 11.85 6.34 0.26
C TYR A 227 12.17 6.70 -1.19
N PRO A 228 12.41 8.00 -1.49
CA PRO A 228 12.92 8.44 -2.78
C PRO A 228 14.25 7.79 -3.12
N ASP A 229 14.44 7.40 -4.38
CA ASP A 229 15.71 6.87 -4.85
C ASP A 229 16.76 7.99 -5.01
N LEU A 230 17.27 8.50 -3.88
CA LEU A 230 18.24 9.60 -3.80
C LEU A 230 19.50 9.17 -3.01
N PRO A 231 20.69 9.75 -3.30
CA PRO A 231 21.95 9.34 -2.66
C PRO A 231 21.92 9.27 -1.13
N ARG A 232 21.30 10.26 -0.45
CA ARG A 232 21.20 10.31 1.02
C ARG A 232 20.57 9.06 1.66
N PHE A 233 19.73 8.33 0.93
CA PHE A 233 19.08 7.11 1.42
C PHE A 233 19.82 5.83 1.02
N ARG A 234 20.85 5.93 0.17
CA ARG A 234 21.68 4.79 -0.24
C ARG A 234 22.89 4.58 0.68
N GLU A 235 23.26 5.62 1.43
CA GLU A 235 24.41 5.60 2.35
C GLU A 235 24.16 4.76 3.61
N VAL A 236 22.90 4.65 4.04
CA VAL A 236 22.51 3.93 5.26
C VAL A 236 21.53 2.82 4.90
N PRO A 237 21.75 1.56 5.32
CA PRO A 237 20.77 0.51 5.11
C PRO A 237 19.49 0.85 5.88
N ILE A 238 18.34 0.69 5.24
CA ILE A 238 17.02 0.93 5.85
C ILE A 238 16.34 -0.43 6.03
N HIS A 239 15.98 -0.77 7.27
CA HIS A 239 15.28 -2.00 7.62
C HIS A 239 13.97 -2.10 6.83
N ASN A 240 13.77 -3.20 6.10
CA ASN A 240 12.64 -3.36 5.20
C ASN A 240 12.45 -2.18 4.22
N GLY A 241 13.57 -1.61 3.76
CA GLY A 241 13.61 -0.45 2.88
C GLY A 241 13.30 -0.76 1.41
N VAL A 242 12.52 0.10 0.77
CA VAL A 242 12.24 0.07 -0.68
C VAL A 242 12.40 1.45 -1.29
N ALA A 243 13.42 1.58 -2.15
CA ALA A 243 13.62 2.75 -2.98
C ALA A 243 12.51 2.85 -4.04
N LEU A 244 11.96 4.06 -4.22
CA LEU A 244 10.90 4.35 -5.18
C LEU A 244 11.42 5.28 -6.29
N PRO A 245 11.74 4.74 -7.48
CA PRO A 245 11.92 5.55 -8.67
C PRO A 245 10.61 6.26 -9.01
N GLY A 246 10.64 7.60 -9.05
CA GLY A 246 9.43 8.41 -9.23
C GLY A 246 8.56 8.52 -7.98
N TRP A 247 9.18 8.50 -6.80
CA TRP A 247 8.52 8.80 -5.52
C TRP A 247 7.62 10.04 -5.62
N ASP A 248 6.46 9.97 -4.98
CA ASP A 248 5.46 11.04 -4.92
C ASP A 248 5.12 11.30 -3.45
N LEU A 249 4.92 12.58 -3.12
CA LEU A 249 4.50 13.03 -1.79
C LEU A 249 3.05 12.65 -1.50
N ASP A 250 2.20 12.57 -2.53
CA ASP A 250 0.83 12.10 -2.39
C ASP A 250 0.83 10.58 -2.16
N GLY A 251 0.47 10.15 -0.95
CA GLY A 251 0.48 8.73 -0.56
C GLY A 251 -0.39 7.85 -1.46
N ALA A 252 -1.43 8.42 -2.10
CA ALA A 252 -2.27 7.70 -3.02
C ALA A 252 -1.58 7.41 -4.38
N ASN A 253 -0.83 8.36 -4.91
CA ASN A 253 0.03 8.16 -6.08
C ASN A 253 1.24 7.28 -5.72
N GLN A 254 1.83 7.49 -4.55
CA GLN A 254 2.92 6.67 -4.03
C GLN A 254 2.54 5.19 -3.99
N PHE A 255 1.29 4.85 -3.65
CA PHE A 255 0.80 3.47 -3.73
C PHE A 255 0.99 2.85 -5.13
N HIS A 256 0.61 3.60 -6.18
CA HIS A 256 0.75 3.13 -7.56
C HIS A 256 2.22 2.97 -7.97
N VAL A 257 3.08 3.91 -7.58
CA VAL A 257 4.52 3.85 -7.85
C VAL A 257 5.16 2.68 -7.10
N SER A 258 4.84 2.52 -5.82
CA SER A 258 5.41 1.50 -4.95
C SER A 258 5.11 0.07 -5.41
N CYS A 259 3.96 -0.15 -6.06
CA CYS A 259 3.62 -1.43 -6.69
C CYS A 259 4.59 -1.82 -7.82
N ARG A 260 5.46 -0.93 -8.31
CA ARG A 260 6.53 -1.27 -9.27
C ARG A 260 7.82 -1.70 -8.58
N SER A 261 8.03 -1.30 -7.34
CA SER A 261 9.29 -1.51 -6.63
C SER A 261 9.32 -2.81 -5.83
N PHE A 262 8.17 -3.36 -5.45
CA PHE A 262 8.09 -4.63 -4.72
C PHE A 262 6.75 -5.37 -4.96
N ASP A 263 6.73 -6.67 -4.69
CA ASP A 263 5.54 -7.52 -4.73
C ASP A 263 4.71 -7.35 -3.46
N LEU A 264 3.66 -6.53 -3.56
CA LEU A 264 2.75 -6.26 -2.45
C LEU A 264 2.12 -7.53 -1.87
N PHE A 265 1.82 -8.53 -2.71
CA PHE A 265 1.19 -9.76 -2.23
C PHE A 265 2.17 -10.65 -1.48
N GLU A 266 3.43 -10.70 -1.91
CA GLU A 266 4.48 -11.38 -1.16
C GLU A 266 4.62 -10.77 0.24
N TRP A 267 4.66 -9.42 0.31
CA TRP A 267 4.75 -8.72 1.59
C TRP A 267 3.52 -8.98 2.48
N LEU A 268 2.30 -8.88 1.94
CA LEU A 268 1.07 -9.12 2.73
C LEU A 268 0.87 -10.60 3.15
N ASN A 269 1.51 -11.54 2.46
CA ASN A 269 1.45 -12.96 2.82
C ASN A 269 2.54 -13.36 3.82
N HIS A 270 3.75 -12.84 3.66
CA HIS A 270 4.95 -13.38 4.31
C HIS A 270 5.76 -12.33 5.08
N GLY A 271 5.40 -11.04 5.00
CA GLY A 271 6.19 -9.94 5.57
C GLY A 271 7.48 -9.65 4.82
N THR A 272 7.80 -10.41 3.77
CA THR A 272 9.04 -10.29 3.02
C THR A 272 8.91 -9.37 1.82
N ILE A 273 9.90 -8.53 1.61
CA ILE A 273 9.97 -7.61 0.47
C ILE A 273 10.77 -8.28 -0.65
N ARG A 274 10.12 -8.49 -1.80
CA ARG A 274 10.75 -9.06 -2.99
C ARG A 274 10.30 -8.32 -4.23
N TRP A 275 11.19 -8.19 -5.19
CA TRP A 275 10.83 -7.76 -6.52
C TRP A 275 10.43 -8.97 -7.38
N SER A 276 9.45 -8.79 -8.26
CA SER A 276 8.98 -9.82 -9.19
C SER A 276 8.67 -9.18 -10.52
N PHE A 277 9.39 -9.59 -11.57
CA PHE A 277 9.15 -9.09 -12.93
C PHE A 277 7.71 -9.32 -13.38
N SER A 278 7.17 -10.53 -13.10
CA SER A 278 5.78 -10.87 -13.45
C SER A 278 4.76 -9.99 -12.74
N TYR A 279 5.02 -9.65 -11.47
CA TYR A 279 4.19 -8.74 -10.70
C TYR A 279 4.30 -7.33 -11.28
N TRP A 280 5.52 -6.81 -11.41
CA TRP A 280 5.82 -5.50 -11.98
C TRP A 280 5.13 -5.30 -13.33
N PHE A 281 5.34 -6.23 -14.27
CA PHE A 281 4.76 -6.18 -15.62
C PHE A 281 3.24 -6.08 -15.58
N ARG A 282 2.60 -6.85 -14.69
CA ARG A 282 1.16 -6.79 -14.48
C ARG A 282 0.71 -5.44 -13.91
N GLN A 283 1.46 -4.85 -12.99
CA GLN A 283 1.13 -3.53 -12.43
C GLN A 283 1.16 -2.44 -13.49
N VAL A 284 2.18 -2.47 -14.38
CA VAL A 284 2.29 -1.55 -15.54
C VAL A 284 1.06 -1.65 -16.44
N ILE A 285 0.58 -2.86 -16.74
CA ILE A 285 -0.53 -3.05 -17.68
C ILE A 285 -1.89 -2.73 -17.06
N PHE A 286 -2.14 -3.17 -15.82
CA PHE A 286 -3.50 -3.23 -15.27
C PHE A 286 -3.78 -2.29 -14.10
N MET A 287 -2.75 -1.78 -13.42
CA MET A 287 -2.92 -1.00 -12.17
C MET A 287 -2.42 0.44 -12.28
N GLU A 288 -1.65 0.78 -13.30
CA GLU A 288 -1.31 2.15 -13.61
C GLU A 288 -2.57 2.91 -14.09
N LYS A 289 -2.75 4.17 -13.67
CA LYS A 289 -3.71 5.11 -14.30
C LYS A 289 -3.21 5.45 -15.70
N VAL A 290 -3.05 4.43 -16.54
CA VAL A 290 -2.72 4.62 -17.94
C VAL A 290 -3.92 5.36 -18.53
N PRO A 291 -3.73 6.55 -19.11
CA PRO A 291 -4.82 7.21 -19.81
C PRO A 291 -5.35 6.21 -20.83
N VAL A 292 -6.67 6.01 -20.85
CA VAL A 292 -7.41 5.04 -21.68
C VAL A 292 -6.85 4.94 -23.10
N LYS A 293 -6.32 6.05 -23.63
CA LYS A 293 -5.54 6.17 -24.85
C LYS A 293 -4.44 5.11 -25.04
N ARG A 294 -3.56 4.85 -24.05
CA ARG A 294 -2.48 3.85 -24.17
C ARG A 294 -3.00 2.41 -24.14
N PHE A 295 -4.08 2.15 -23.40
CA PHE A 295 -4.77 0.85 -23.41
C PHE A 295 -5.44 0.59 -24.76
N LEU A 296 -6.11 1.60 -25.33
CA LEU A 296 -6.69 1.52 -26.67
C LEU A 296 -5.63 1.35 -27.76
N LEU A 297 -4.47 2.02 -27.63
CA LEU A 297 -3.30 1.82 -28.48
C LEU A 297 -2.73 0.40 -28.39
N MET A 298 -2.62 -0.16 -27.18
CA MET A 298 -2.16 -1.55 -26.97
C MET A 298 -3.13 -2.60 -27.55
N LEU A 299 -4.43 -2.29 -27.64
CA LEU A 299 -5.44 -3.15 -28.24
C LEU A 299 -5.52 -3.04 -29.77
N GLY A 300 -4.66 -2.23 -30.41
CA GLY A 300 -4.68 -2.03 -31.86
C GLY A 300 -5.92 -1.27 -32.34
N VAL A 301 -6.65 -0.58 -31.45
CA VAL A 301 -7.78 0.28 -31.82
C VAL A 301 -7.21 1.58 -32.39
N GLY A 302 -6.78 1.50 -33.64
CA GLY A 302 -6.24 2.62 -34.41
C GLY A 302 -7.29 3.70 -34.69
N ARG A 303 -6.87 4.95 -34.52
CA ARG A 303 -7.57 6.21 -34.86
C ARG A 303 -8.91 6.46 -34.16
N ILE A 304 -8.82 6.99 -32.95
CA ILE A 304 -9.86 7.88 -32.42
C ILE A 304 -9.70 9.22 -33.16
N ARG A 305 -10.57 9.51 -34.13
CA ARG A 305 -10.69 10.86 -34.70
C ARG A 305 -11.44 11.74 -33.70
N TYR A 306 -10.83 12.85 -33.33
CA TYR A 306 -11.49 13.90 -32.54
C TYR A 306 -12.30 14.80 -33.48
N PRO A 307 -13.50 15.27 -33.07
CA PRO A 307 -14.29 16.21 -33.84
C PRO A 307 -13.85 17.65 -33.52
N TRP A 308 -12.58 18.00 -33.76
CA TRP A 308 -12.12 19.39 -33.81
C TRP A 308 -10.86 19.46 -34.69
N HIS A 309 -11.10 19.42 -36.00
CA HIS A 309 -10.36 20.11 -37.05
C HIS A 309 -11.39 20.52 -38.10
#